data_AF-A0A1H3S5P5-F1
#
_entry.id   AF-A0A1H3S5P5-F1
#
_cell.length_a   1.000
_cell.length_b   1.000
_cell.length_c   1.000
_cell.angle_alpha   90.00
_cell.angle_beta   90.00
_cell.angle_gamma   90.00
#
_symmetry.space_group_name_H-M   'P 1'
#
loop_
_entity.id
_entity.type
_entity.pdbx_description
1 polymer ?
#
loop_
_entity_poly.entity_id
_entity_poly.type
_entity_poly.pdbx_seq_one_letter_code
_entity_poly.pdbx_strand_id
1 'polypeptide(L)'
;MRATLVRPTGVERTFDEDEIIVSKTDTRGVITYANDVFLRVSVYDEADVIGQPHNVIRHPDMPRCVFKLLWDTLKDRREIFAYIVNLASDGGHYWVLAHVTPSFDAGGRVVGYHSNRRRPNRDAVTAASALYARLAAEERRHARPADAIEASSRMLQDLLDERGQSYEEFVWDLTNGSAA
;
A
#
# COMPACT_ATOMS: atom_id res chain seq x y z
N MET A 1 0.03 -15.62 -17.43
CA MET A 1 1.04 -14.85 -16.66
C MET A 1 1.76 -15.79 -15.72
N ARG A 2 3.07 -15.94 -15.85
CA ARG A 2 3.89 -16.62 -14.85
C ARG A 2 3.91 -15.73 -13.63
N ALA A 3 3.29 -16.16 -12.53
CA ALA A 3 3.63 -15.61 -11.23
C ALA A 3 5.06 -16.06 -10.94
N THR A 4 6.04 -15.23 -11.30
CA THR A 4 7.38 -15.36 -10.72
C THR A 4 7.15 -15.19 -9.23
N LEU A 5 7.30 -16.28 -8.48
CA LEU A 5 7.04 -16.34 -7.05
C LEU A 5 8.22 -15.66 -6.35
N VAL A 6 8.31 -14.34 -6.51
CA VAL A 6 9.32 -13.51 -5.86
C VAL A 6 9.10 -13.64 -4.37
N ARG A 7 10.15 -14.05 -3.64
CA ARG A 7 10.11 -14.25 -2.20
C ARG A 7 10.85 -13.11 -1.51
N PRO A 8 10.33 -12.59 -0.39
CA PRO A 8 11.04 -11.60 0.41
C PRO A 8 12.41 -12.12 0.86
N THR A 9 13.45 -11.35 0.61
CA THR A 9 14.82 -11.63 1.10
C THR A 9 15.04 -11.08 2.51
N GLY A 10 14.16 -10.20 2.98
CA GLY A 10 14.34 -9.42 4.21
C GLY A 10 15.29 -8.24 4.05
N VAL A 11 15.90 -8.04 2.88
CA VAL A 11 16.72 -6.88 2.59
C VAL A 11 15.82 -5.68 2.30
N GLU A 12 15.88 -4.67 3.16
CA GLU A 12 15.18 -3.41 2.96
C GLU A 12 16.03 -2.48 2.07
N ARG A 13 15.37 -1.77 1.15
CA ARG A 13 15.94 -0.66 0.40
C ARG A 13 15.12 0.61 0.57
N THR A 14 15.74 1.74 0.24
CA THR A 14 15.13 3.07 0.31
C THR A 14 15.46 3.87 -0.96
N PHE A 15 14.98 5.10 -1.01
CA PHE A 15 15.18 6.07 -2.08
C PHE A 15 15.34 7.46 -1.46
N ASP A 16 15.76 8.44 -2.24
CA ASP A 16 16.13 9.75 -1.69
C ASP A 16 14.88 10.54 -1.22
N GLU A 17 15.09 11.50 -0.33
CA GLU A 17 13.99 12.24 0.32
C GLU A 17 13.21 13.15 -0.64
N ASP A 18 13.89 13.65 -1.68
CA ASP A 18 13.33 14.47 -2.74
C ASP A 18 12.73 13.64 -3.90
N GLU A 19 13.00 12.34 -3.92
CA GLU A 19 12.42 11.44 -4.91
C GLU A 19 10.97 11.07 -4.60
N ILE A 20 10.16 11.01 -5.65
CA ILE A 20 8.76 10.58 -5.58
C ILE A 20 8.56 9.39 -6.51
N ILE A 21 8.06 8.29 -5.95
CA ILE A 21 7.62 7.15 -6.75
C ILE A 21 6.21 7.48 -7.28
N VAL A 22 6.01 7.37 -8.59
CA VAL A 22 4.73 7.68 -9.25
C VAL A 22 4.27 6.49 -10.08
N SER A 23 2.99 6.12 -9.93
CA SER A 23 2.33 5.20 -10.86
C SER A 23 0.89 5.61 -11.11
N LYS A 24 0.39 5.32 -12.32
CA LYS A 24 -1.03 5.46 -12.68
C LYS A 24 -1.59 4.12 -13.11
N THR A 25 -2.89 3.93 -12.90
CA THR A 25 -3.61 2.72 -13.26
C THR A 25 -4.92 3.03 -13.98
N ASP A 26 -5.45 2.05 -14.71
CA ASP A 26 -6.84 2.04 -15.14
C ASP A 26 -7.79 1.79 -13.94
N THR A 27 -9.10 1.80 -14.17
CA THR A 27 -10.12 1.56 -13.12
C THR A 27 -10.08 0.14 -12.52
N ARG A 28 -9.37 -0.80 -13.15
CA ARG A 28 -9.17 -2.17 -12.67
C ARG A 28 -7.85 -2.32 -11.90
N GLY A 29 -7.07 -1.26 -11.75
CA GLY A 29 -5.77 -1.29 -11.06
C GLY A 29 -4.64 -1.82 -11.94
N VAL A 30 -4.81 -1.85 -13.26
CA VAL A 30 -3.74 -2.21 -14.21
C VAL A 30 -2.86 -0.99 -14.46
N ILE A 31 -1.55 -1.13 -14.31
CA ILE A 31 -0.58 -0.04 -14.47
C ILE A 31 -0.58 0.46 -15.92
N THR A 32 -0.76 1.77 -16.07
CA THR A 32 -0.72 2.50 -17.35
C THR A 32 0.50 3.42 -17.44
N TYR A 33 1.15 3.71 -16.31
CA TYR A 33 2.35 4.53 -16.22
C TYR A 33 3.12 4.21 -14.94
N ALA A 34 4.44 4.21 -15.02
CA ALA A 34 5.37 4.18 -13.90
C ALA A 34 6.55 5.09 -14.21
N ASN A 35 7.06 5.85 -13.24
CA ASN A 35 8.25 6.69 -13.44
C ASN A 35 9.56 5.92 -13.17
N ASP A 36 10.69 6.52 -13.55
CA ASP A 36 12.01 5.92 -13.39
C ASP A 36 12.34 5.55 -11.94
N VAL A 37 11.87 6.34 -10.96
CA VAL A 37 12.06 6.03 -9.53
C VAL A 37 11.32 4.75 -9.16
N PHE A 38 10.07 4.56 -9.64
CA PHE A 38 9.36 3.29 -9.45
C PHE A 38 10.14 2.13 -10.02
N LEU A 39 10.58 2.22 -11.28
CA LEU A 39 11.27 1.14 -11.98
C LEU A 39 12.58 0.77 -11.27
N ARG A 40 13.40 1.76 -10.94
CA ARG A 40 14.67 1.57 -10.22
C ARG A 40 14.50 0.95 -8.83
N VAL A 41 13.60 1.50 -8.02
CA VAL A 41 13.41 1.02 -6.63
C VAL A 41 12.73 -0.34 -6.60
N SER A 42 11.81 -0.60 -7.53
CA SER A 42 11.13 -1.90 -7.62
C SER A 42 11.91 -2.95 -8.43
N VAL A 43 13.04 -2.56 -9.02
CA VAL A 43 13.93 -3.42 -9.82
C VAL A 43 13.16 -4.05 -11.01
N TYR A 44 12.19 -3.33 -11.55
CA TYR A 44 11.42 -3.77 -12.72
C TYR A 44 11.80 -2.94 -13.94
N ASP A 45 11.83 -3.60 -15.09
CA ASP A 45 11.82 -2.90 -16.38
C ASP A 45 10.40 -2.42 -16.71
N GLU A 46 10.28 -1.32 -17.44
CA GLU A 46 8.97 -0.73 -17.79
C GLU A 46 8.07 -1.75 -18.51
N ALA A 47 8.64 -2.51 -19.44
CA ALA A 47 7.93 -3.52 -20.22
C ALA A 47 7.33 -4.65 -19.34
N ASP A 48 7.89 -4.89 -18.16
CA ASP A 48 7.42 -5.93 -17.24
C ASP A 48 6.29 -5.44 -16.33
N VAL A 49 6.07 -4.12 -16.22
CA VAL A 49 5.07 -3.56 -15.30
C VAL A 49 3.90 -2.89 -16.02
N ILE A 50 4.13 -2.30 -17.19
CA ILE A 50 3.03 -1.70 -17.96
C ILE A 50 2.07 -2.80 -18.42
N GLY A 51 0.77 -2.58 -18.19
CA GLY A 51 -0.27 -3.57 -18.48
C GLY A 51 -0.41 -4.66 -17.42
N GLN A 52 0.39 -4.65 -16.35
CA GLN A 52 0.24 -5.57 -15.21
C GLN A 52 -0.63 -4.98 -14.10
N PRO A 53 -1.35 -5.82 -13.34
CA PRO A 53 -1.99 -5.37 -12.12
C PRO A 53 -0.96 -4.80 -11.14
N HIS A 54 -1.31 -3.71 -10.44
CA HIS A 54 -0.40 -3.02 -9.50
C HIS A 54 0.09 -3.92 -8.36
N ASN A 55 -0.63 -5.01 -8.07
CA ASN A 55 -0.23 -6.01 -7.07
C ASN A 55 1.05 -6.79 -7.43
N VAL A 56 1.68 -6.56 -8.58
CA VAL A 56 3.01 -7.10 -8.94
C VAL A 56 4.10 -6.74 -7.92
N ILE A 57 3.95 -5.60 -7.23
CA ILE A 57 4.85 -5.17 -6.15
C ILE A 57 4.29 -5.44 -4.75
N ARG A 58 3.23 -6.26 -4.62
CA ARG A 58 2.59 -6.51 -3.33
C ARG A 58 3.50 -7.34 -2.43
N HIS A 59 3.84 -6.82 -1.26
CA HIS A 59 4.52 -7.59 -0.24
C HIS A 59 3.56 -8.57 0.46
N PRO A 60 3.96 -9.83 0.71
CA PRO A 60 3.10 -10.83 1.35
C PRO A 60 2.73 -10.50 2.80
N ASP A 61 3.53 -9.69 3.49
CA ASP A 61 3.26 -9.27 4.88
C ASP A 61 2.28 -8.10 5.00
N MET A 62 1.87 -7.48 3.89
CA MET A 62 0.84 -6.45 3.93
C MET A 62 -0.53 -7.06 4.26
N PRO A 63 -1.19 -6.62 5.35
CA PRO A 63 -2.53 -7.09 5.68
C PRO A 63 -3.50 -6.81 4.54
N ARG A 64 -4.34 -7.79 4.21
CA ARG A 64 -5.41 -7.65 3.23
C ARG A 64 -6.44 -6.59 3.66
N CYS A 65 -6.70 -6.42 4.96
CA CYS A 65 -7.64 -5.39 5.43
C CYS A 65 -7.21 -3.96 5.06
N VAL A 66 -5.90 -3.64 5.09
CA VAL A 66 -5.39 -2.32 4.70
C VAL A 66 -5.65 -2.05 3.21
N PHE A 67 -5.44 -3.05 2.36
CA PHE A 67 -5.79 -2.92 0.94
C PHE A 67 -7.30 -2.86 0.70
N LYS A 68 -8.11 -3.58 1.49
CA LYS A 68 -9.57 -3.46 1.44
C LYS A 68 -9.99 -2.02 1.77
N LEU A 69 -9.48 -1.45 2.86
CA LEU A 69 -9.75 -0.07 3.26
C LEU A 69 -9.35 0.92 2.15
N LEU A 70 -8.17 0.75 1.56
CA LEU A 70 -7.71 1.55 0.42
C LEU A 70 -8.71 1.48 -0.74
N TRP A 71 -9.10 0.27 -1.17
CA TRP A 71 -10.00 0.12 -2.31
C TRP A 71 -11.41 0.62 -2.03
N ASP A 72 -11.92 0.44 -0.82
CA ASP A 72 -13.24 0.96 -0.43
C ASP A 72 -13.22 2.49 -0.42
N THR A 73 -12.17 3.10 0.13
CA THR A 73 -11.99 4.56 0.14
C THR A 73 -11.94 5.13 -1.29
N LEU A 74 -11.19 4.49 -2.18
CA LEU A 74 -11.11 4.91 -3.59
C LEU A 74 -12.44 4.74 -4.34
N LYS A 75 -13.20 3.68 -4.05
CA LYS A 75 -14.54 3.46 -4.62
C LYS A 75 -15.55 4.49 -4.15
N ASP A 76 -15.39 4.99 -2.92
CA ASP A 76 -16.13 6.14 -2.38
C ASP A 76 -15.69 7.48 -2.99
N ARG A 77 -14.80 7.45 -3.99
CA ARG A 77 -14.26 8.64 -4.67
C ARG A 77 -13.42 9.53 -3.74
N ARG A 78 -12.88 8.95 -2.66
CA ARG A 78 -11.99 9.63 -1.70
C ARG A 78 -10.54 9.23 -1.93
N GLU A 79 -9.62 10.07 -1.46
CA GLU A 79 -8.20 9.77 -1.41
C GLU A 79 -7.80 9.08 -0.11
N ILE A 80 -6.63 8.47 -0.09
CA ILE A 80 -6.11 7.79 1.10
C ILE A 80 -4.60 7.93 1.21
N PHE A 81 -4.15 8.19 2.44
CA PHE A 81 -2.75 8.03 2.85
C PHE A 81 -2.58 6.68 3.57
N ALA A 82 -1.54 5.93 3.23
CA ALA A 82 -1.24 4.66 3.88
C ALA A 82 0.26 4.35 3.86
N TYR A 83 0.77 3.79 4.95
CA TYR A 83 2.08 3.15 4.94
C TYR A 83 1.98 1.80 4.26
N ILE A 84 2.84 1.54 3.26
CA ILE A 84 2.82 0.31 2.48
C ILE A 84 4.26 -0.20 2.35
N VAL A 85 4.47 -1.49 2.63
CA VAL A 85 5.68 -2.21 2.21
C VAL A 85 5.43 -2.88 0.86
N ASN A 86 6.35 -2.65 -0.07
CA ASN A 86 6.33 -3.19 -1.42
C ASN A 86 7.47 -4.17 -1.61
N LEU A 87 7.26 -5.17 -2.48
CA LEU A 87 8.24 -6.18 -2.88
C LEU A 87 8.76 -5.84 -4.28
N ALA A 88 10.08 -5.75 -4.43
CA ALA A 88 10.73 -5.63 -5.73
C ALA A 88 10.89 -6.98 -6.41
N SER A 89 11.18 -6.99 -7.71
CA SER A 89 11.34 -8.19 -8.54
C SER A 89 12.45 -9.15 -8.05
N ASP A 90 13.48 -8.61 -7.41
CA ASP A 90 14.63 -9.34 -6.85
C ASP A 90 14.40 -9.86 -5.42
N GLY A 91 13.22 -9.60 -4.84
CA GLY A 91 12.82 -10.03 -3.50
C GLY A 91 13.18 -9.08 -2.35
N GLY A 92 13.96 -8.01 -2.58
CA GLY A 92 14.09 -6.97 -1.56
C GLY A 92 12.81 -6.15 -1.41
N HIS A 93 12.66 -5.44 -0.29
CA HIS A 93 11.44 -4.69 0.01
C HIS A 93 11.73 -3.21 0.30
N TYR A 94 10.71 -2.36 0.19
CA TYR A 94 10.81 -0.94 0.48
C TYR A 94 9.50 -0.39 1.02
N TRP A 95 9.60 0.47 2.02
CA TRP A 95 8.45 1.16 2.61
C TRP A 95 8.18 2.48 1.91
N VAL A 96 6.90 2.86 1.83
CA VAL A 96 6.43 4.14 1.31
C VAL A 96 5.33 4.69 2.20
N LEU A 97 5.24 6.02 2.29
CA LEU A 97 3.98 6.70 2.58
C LEU A 97 3.30 6.94 1.23
N ALA A 98 2.24 6.16 0.94
CA ALA A 98 1.49 6.25 -0.30
C ALA A 98 0.31 7.21 -0.13
N HIS A 99 0.14 8.10 -1.09
CA HIS A 99 -1.06 8.88 -1.31
C HIS A 99 -1.70 8.41 -2.61
N VAL A 100 -2.93 7.89 -2.54
CA VAL A 100 -3.66 7.34 -3.68
C VAL A 100 -4.95 8.12 -3.91
N THR A 101 -5.15 8.57 -5.14
CA THR A 101 -6.27 9.44 -5.55
C THR A 101 -7.01 8.84 -6.75
N PRO A 102 -8.35 8.93 -6.79
CA PRO A 102 -9.11 8.68 -8.01
C PRO A 102 -8.85 9.79 -9.05
N SER A 103 -8.63 9.40 -10.30
CA SER A 103 -8.54 10.32 -11.44
C SER A 103 -9.88 10.40 -12.16
N PHE A 104 -10.32 11.61 -12.53
CA PHE A 104 -11.63 11.86 -13.12
C PHE A 104 -11.55 12.37 -14.57
N ASP A 105 -12.49 11.96 -15.42
CA ASP A 105 -12.73 12.61 -16.72
C ASP A 105 -13.49 13.95 -16.54
N ALA A 106 -13.67 14.68 -17.64
CA ALA A 106 -14.44 15.94 -17.66
C ALA A 106 -15.90 15.77 -17.23
N GLY A 107 -16.45 14.55 -17.27
CA GLY A 107 -17.79 14.21 -16.80
C GLY A 107 -17.85 13.76 -15.33
N GLY A 108 -16.74 13.83 -14.60
CA GLY A 108 -16.66 13.43 -13.19
C GLY A 108 -16.70 11.92 -12.96
N ARG A 109 -16.45 11.10 -13.99
CA ARG A 109 -16.34 9.64 -13.86
C ARG A 109 -14.90 9.25 -13.54
N VAL A 110 -14.73 8.28 -12.63
CA VAL A 110 -13.40 7.73 -12.32
C VAL A 110 -12.88 6.99 -13.55
N VAL A 111 -11.68 7.36 -14.03
CA VAL A 111 -11.02 6.75 -15.19
C VAL A 111 -9.75 5.97 -14.82
N GLY A 112 -9.34 6.05 -13.56
CA GLY A 112 -8.15 5.38 -13.07
C GLY A 112 -7.76 5.87 -11.69
N TYR A 113 -6.60 5.43 -11.22
CA TYR A 113 -6.04 5.87 -9.96
C TYR A 113 -4.62 6.37 -10.14
N HIS A 114 -4.24 7.34 -9.33
CA HIS A 114 -2.91 7.92 -9.33
C HIS A 114 -2.32 7.79 -7.94
N SER A 115 -1.12 7.23 -7.85
CA SER A 115 -0.38 7.12 -6.59
C SER A 115 0.92 7.88 -6.66
N ASN A 116 1.12 8.79 -5.71
CA ASN A 116 2.43 9.35 -5.37
C ASN A 116 2.90 8.79 -4.02
N ARG A 117 4.19 8.49 -3.93
CA ARG A 117 4.77 7.74 -2.80
C ARG A 117 6.06 8.41 -2.38
N ARG A 118 6.14 8.74 -1.09
CA ARG A 118 7.28 9.42 -0.47
C ARG A 118 8.04 8.46 0.44
N ARG A 119 9.32 8.76 0.64
CA ARG A 119 10.13 8.07 1.64
C ARG A 119 9.47 8.25 3.02
N PRO A 120 9.16 7.18 3.74
CA PRO A 120 8.46 7.29 5.02
C PRO A 120 9.43 7.59 6.16
N ASN A 121 8.91 8.19 7.24
CA ASN A 121 9.61 8.29 8.52
C ASN A 121 9.84 6.88 9.10
N ARG A 122 11.05 6.60 9.61
CA ARG A 122 11.43 5.31 10.22
C ARG A 122 10.62 4.96 11.46
N ASP A 123 10.27 5.93 12.29
CA ASP A 123 9.48 5.68 13.50
C ASP A 123 8.05 5.28 13.12
N ALA A 124 7.48 5.97 12.13
CA ALA A 124 6.20 5.63 11.55
C ALA A 124 6.18 4.22 10.94
N VAL A 125 7.24 3.84 10.22
CA VAL A 125 7.41 2.48 9.67
C VAL A 125 7.45 1.45 10.79
N THR A 126 8.15 1.73 11.88
CA THR A 126 8.26 0.81 13.02
C THR A 126 6.88 0.57 13.66
N ALA A 127 6.13 1.64 13.91
CA ALA A 127 4.78 1.56 14.45
C ALA A 127 3.79 0.88 13.49
N ALA A 128 3.81 1.24 12.20
CA ALA A 128 2.98 0.60 11.17
C ALA A 128 3.30 -0.90 11.04
N SER A 129 4.59 -1.27 11.02
CA SER A 129 5.03 -2.66 10.95
C SER A 129 4.52 -3.48 12.14
N ALA A 130 4.56 -2.92 13.36
CA ALA A 130 4.04 -3.60 14.55
C ALA A 130 2.52 -3.85 14.46
N LEU A 131 1.75 -2.85 14.01
CA LEU A 131 0.32 -3.01 13.76
C LEU A 131 0.06 -4.07 12.67
N TYR A 132 0.76 -3.97 11.55
CA TYR A 132 0.55 -4.86 10.40
C TYR A 132 0.91 -6.30 10.72
N ALA A 133 1.94 -6.54 11.54
CA ALA A 133 2.27 -7.87 12.03
C ALA A 133 1.11 -8.49 12.83
N ARG A 134 0.43 -7.70 13.68
CA ARG A 134 -0.75 -8.14 14.45
C ARG A 134 -1.93 -8.46 13.52
N LEU A 135 -2.24 -7.57 12.58
CA LEU A 135 -3.32 -7.76 11.61
C LEU A 135 -3.08 -8.99 10.73
N ALA A 136 -1.87 -9.15 10.20
CA ALA A 136 -1.50 -10.31 9.39
C ALA A 136 -1.50 -11.61 10.21
N ALA A 137 -1.13 -11.57 11.49
CA ALA A 137 -1.25 -12.72 12.38
C ALA A 137 -2.71 -13.14 12.60
N GLU A 138 -3.62 -12.16 12.75
CA GLU A 138 -5.05 -12.43 12.83
C GLU A 138 -5.55 -13.07 11.52
N GLU A 139 -5.21 -12.51 10.35
CA GLU A 139 -5.61 -13.07 9.06
C GLU A 139 -5.20 -14.55 8.88
N ARG A 140 -4.03 -14.94 9.39
CA ARG A 140 -3.52 -16.32 9.30
C ARG A 140 -4.32 -17.33 10.13
N ARG A 141 -5.16 -16.88 11.07
CA ARG A 141 -6.03 -17.76 11.87
C ARG A 141 -7.26 -18.24 11.11
N HIS A 142 -7.56 -17.62 9.97
CA HIS A 142 -8.76 -17.88 9.19
C HIS A 142 -8.43 -18.58 7.88
N ALA A 143 -9.14 -19.67 7.57
CA ALA A 143 -8.90 -20.43 6.35
C ALA A 143 -9.45 -19.73 5.10
N ARG A 144 -10.58 -19.01 5.23
CA ARG A 144 -11.20 -18.30 4.11
C ARG A 144 -10.68 -16.86 4.06
N PRO A 145 -10.28 -16.35 2.89
CA PRO A 145 -9.82 -14.97 2.75
C PRO A 145 -10.86 -13.92 3.19
N ALA A 146 -12.15 -14.18 2.99
CA ALA A 146 -13.21 -13.26 3.42
C ALA A 146 -13.23 -13.10 4.95
N ASP A 147 -13.18 -14.20 5.69
CA ASP A 147 -13.18 -14.19 7.16
C ASP A 147 -11.89 -13.54 7.70
N ALA A 148 -10.75 -13.83 7.08
CA ALA A 148 -9.46 -13.22 7.41
C ALA A 148 -9.54 -11.68 7.28
N ILE A 149 -10.08 -11.20 6.16
CA ILE A 149 -10.25 -9.77 5.89
C ILE A 149 -11.25 -9.16 6.89
N GLU A 150 -12.36 -9.82 7.17
CA GLU A 150 -13.36 -9.32 8.12
C GLU A 150 -12.77 -9.19 9.53
N ALA A 151 -12.11 -10.23 10.03
CA ALA A 151 -11.52 -10.24 11.37
C ALA A 151 -10.43 -9.17 11.54
N SER A 152 -9.52 -9.07 10.58
CA SER A 152 -8.47 -8.04 10.61
C SER A 152 -8.99 -6.62 10.36
N SER A 153 -10.08 -6.45 9.60
CA SER A 153 -10.74 -5.13 9.44
C SER A 153 -11.41 -4.70 10.75
N ARG A 154 -12.06 -5.63 11.45
CA ARG A 154 -12.63 -5.38 12.78
C ARG A 154 -11.56 -5.01 13.79
N MET A 155 -10.45 -5.77 13.84
CA MET A 155 -9.32 -5.45 14.72
C MET A 155 -8.71 -4.07 14.45
N LEU A 156 -8.63 -3.67 13.17
CA LEU A 156 -8.19 -2.32 12.82
C LEU A 156 -9.20 -1.27 13.29
N GLN A 157 -10.49 -1.49 13.08
CA GLN A 157 -11.54 -0.57 13.51
C GLN A 157 -11.59 -0.42 15.03
N ASP A 158 -11.51 -1.51 15.79
CA ASP A 158 -11.50 -1.48 17.26
C ASP A 158 -10.33 -0.64 17.78
N LEU A 159 -9.14 -0.78 17.18
CA LEU A 159 -7.97 0.04 17.54
C LEU A 159 -8.15 1.53 17.23
N LEU A 160 -8.81 1.84 16.12
CA LEU A 160 -9.12 3.22 15.74
C LEU A 160 -10.17 3.83 16.68
N ASP A 161 -11.20 3.06 17.03
CA ASP A 161 -12.27 3.47 17.96
C ASP A 161 -11.73 3.68 19.39
N GLU A 162 -10.86 2.79 19.88
CA GLU A 162 -10.16 2.93 21.17
C GLU A 162 -9.34 4.23 21.26
N ARG A 163 -8.79 4.67 20.12
CA ARG A 163 -8.04 5.92 20.01
C ARG A 163 -8.94 7.14 19.74
N GLY A 164 -10.20 6.92 19.38
CA GLY A 164 -11.10 7.98 18.92
C GLY A 164 -10.62 8.65 17.62
N GLN A 165 -10.00 7.88 16.72
CA GLN A 165 -9.34 8.37 15.51
C GLN A 165 -9.87 7.69 14.26
N SER A 166 -9.92 8.43 13.16
CA SER A 166 -10.00 7.86 11.82
C SER A 166 -8.67 7.23 11.40
N TYR A 167 -8.69 6.37 10.36
CA TYR A 167 -7.46 5.81 9.80
C TYR A 167 -6.51 6.89 9.27
N GLU A 168 -7.07 7.96 8.70
CA GLU A 168 -6.28 9.08 8.19
C GLU A 168 -5.55 9.80 9.34
N GLU A 169 -6.24 10.14 10.42
CA GLU A 169 -5.64 10.74 11.61
C GLU A 169 -4.57 9.84 12.21
N PHE A 170 -4.82 8.53 12.27
CA PHE A 170 -3.83 7.55 12.70
C PHE A 170 -2.56 7.59 11.84
N VAL A 171 -2.67 7.63 10.51
CA VAL A 171 -1.53 7.71 9.59
C VAL A 171 -0.74 9.02 9.79
N TRP A 172 -1.43 10.14 10.02
CA TRP A 172 -0.78 11.41 10.31
C TRP A 172 -0.07 11.42 11.66
N ASP A 173 -0.64 10.80 12.68
CA ASP A 173 0.01 10.68 13.98
C ASP A 173 1.28 9.82 13.94
N LEU A 174 1.27 8.75 13.15
CA LEU A 174 2.48 7.99 12.87
C LEU A 174 3.55 8.87 12.20
N THR A 175 3.14 9.71 11.24
CA THR A 175 4.05 10.59 10.49
C THR A 175 4.71 11.64 11.39
N ASN A 176 3.92 12.24 12.28
CA ASN A 176 4.32 13.36 13.13
C ASN A 176 5.02 12.93 14.43
N GLY A 177 5.08 11.62 14.72
CA GLY A 177 5.67 11.10 15.96
C GLY A 177 4.80 11.32 17.20
N SER A 178 3.52 11.66 17.03
CA SER A 178 2.54 11.82 18.12
C SER A 178 1.92 10.50 18.55
N ALA A 179 2.13 9.41 17.79
CA ALA A 179 1.68 8.07 18.13
C ALA A 179 2.60 7.40 19.18
N ALA A 180 2.54 7.86 20.43
CA ALA A 180 3.13 7.18 21.59
C ALA A 180 2.04 6.59 22.48
#